data_AF-L5NLV8-F1
#
_entry.id   AF-L5NLV8-F1
#
_cell.length_a   1.000
_cell.length_b   1.000
_cell.length_c   1.000
_cell.angle_alpha   90.00
_cell.angle_beta   90.00
_cell.angle_gamma   90.00
#
_symmetry.space_group_name_H-M   'P 1'
#
loop_
_entity.id
_entity.type
_entity.pdbx_description
1 polymer ?
#
loop_
_entity_poly.entity_id
_entity_poly.type
_entity_poly.pdbx_seq_one_letter_code
_entity_poly.pdbx_strand_id
1 'polypeptide(L)'
;FPGTEGIYFYHVDSIVAPSNNPSREETIAWQKFVGTKEAQIAFNNPKGSVPLRTDIDPSELTDFLAMTYEDLTDSEAYPPTIAHGLAVTPKTMGACKTAFGDNFMGPFNVEATADALVAAVSE
;
A
#
# COMPACT_ATOMS: atom_id res chain seq x y z
N PHE A 1 -11.08 -5.44 7.97
CA PHE A 1 -11.32 -4.94 9.36
C PHE A 1 -12.84 -4.86 9.53
N PRO A 2 -13.44 -5.11 10.70
CA PRO A 2 -14.90 -5.07 10.82
C PRO A 2 -15.48 -3.74 10.32
N GLY A 3 -16.47 -3.79 9.42
CA GLY A 3 -17.05 -2.59 8.81
C GLY A 3 -16.30 -2.07 7.58
N THR A 4 -15.33 -2.83 7.05
CA THR A 4 -14.61 -2.51 5.81
C THR A 4 -14.88 -3.53 4.71
N GLU A 5 -15.97 -4.28 4.81
CA GLU A 5 -16.37 -5.24 3.78
C GLU A 5 -16.55 -4.53 2.43
N GLY A 6 -16.11 -5.17 1.34
CA GLY A 6 -16.13 -4.57 0.00
C GLY A 6 -15.07 -3.48 -0.25
N ILE A 7 -14.28 -3.09 0.74
CA ILE A 7 -13.22 -2.07 0.62
C ILE A 7 -11.84 -2.69 0.74
N TYR A 8 -11.01 -2.52 -0.29
CA TYR A 8 -9.63 -2.97 -0.30
C TYR A 8 -8.66 -1.81 -0.09
N PHE A 9 -8.19 -1.66 1.14
CA PHE A 9 -7.13 -0.69 1.46
C PHE A 9 -5.78 -1.21 0.95
N TYR A 10 -5.14 -0.44 0.09
CA TYR A 10 -3.92 -0.88 -0.59
C TYR A 10 -2.73 0.06 -0.36
N HIS A 11 -1.55 -0.50 -0.51
CA HIS A 11 -0.32 0.23 -0.79
C HIS A 11 0.43 -0.52 -1.90
N VAL A 12 1.20 0.21 -2.70
CA VAL A 12 1.90 -0.36 -3.86
C VAL A 12 3.40 -0.15 -3.70
N ASP A 13 4.12 -1.23 -3.49
CA ASP A 13 5.59 -1.23 -3.56
C ASP A 13 6.01 -1.05 -5.04
N SER A 14 6.73 0.03 -5.34
CA SER A 14 7.13 0.40 -6.71
C SER A 14 8.64 0.54 -6.84
N ILE A 15 9.18 0.07 -7.97
CA ILE A 15 10.60 0.26 -8.33
C ILE A 15 10.69 1.39 -9.36
N VAL A 16 11.09 2.56 -8.89
CA VAL A 16 11.22 3.77 -9.71
C VAL A 16 12.65 3.93 -10.24
N ALA A 17 12.77 4.44 -11.46
CA ALA A 17 14.06 4.81 -12.05
C ALA A 17 14.39 6.27 -11.73
N PRO A 18 15.61 6.60 -11.25
CA PRO A 18 16.00 7.99 -11.05
C PRO A 18 16.12 8.71 -12.42
N SER A 19 15.96 10.04 -12.41
CA SER A 19 16.07 10.84 -13.64
C SER A 19 17.45 10.73 -14.30
N ASN A 20 18.52 10.75 -13.49
CA ASN A 20 19.88 10.51 -13.93
C ASN A 20 20.29 9.04 -13.68
N ASN A 21 19.63 8.11 -14.37
CA ASN A 21 19.88 6.67 -14.18
C ASN A 21 21.18 6.22 -14.86
N PRO A 22 22.23 5.84 -14.09
CA PRO A 22 23.50 5.40 -14.64
C PRO A 22 23.45 3.98 -15.25
N SER A 23 22.38 3.22 -15.01
CA SER A 23 22.18 1.83 -15.46
C SER A 23 20.79 1.65 -16.07
N ARG A 24 20.49 2.47 -17.09
CA ARG A 24 19.15 2.55 -17.70
C ARG A 24 18.71 1.21 -18.29
N GLU A 25 19.59 0.51 -19.00
CA GLU A 25 19.25 -0.74 -19.68
C GLU A 25 18.96 -1.86 -18.67
N GLU A 26 19.78 -1.98 -17.63
CA GLU A 26 19.61 -2.93 -16.54
C GLU A 26 18.33 -2.64 -15.74
N THR A 27 18.05 -1.37 -15.49
CA THR A 27 16.83 -0.95 -14.80
C THR A 27 15.59 -1.35 -15.60
N ILE A 28 15.60 -1.14 -16.91
CA ILE A 28 14.48 -1.56 -17.78
C ILE A 28 14.37 -3.08 -17.81
N ALA A 29 15.49 -3.81 -17.90
CA ALA A 29 15.48 -5.27 -17.88
C ALA A 29 14.89 -5.81 -16.57
N TRP A 30 15.28 -5.21 -15.44
CA TRP A 30 14.74 -5.55 -14.13
C TRP A 30 13.24 -5.23 -14.01
N GLN A 31 12.82 -4.03 -14.42
CA GLN A 31 11.41 -3.62 -14.41
C GLN A 31 10.52 -4.54 -15.27
N LYS A 32 11.03 -4.99 -16.44
CA LYS A 32 10.36 -5.98 -17.26
C LYS A 32 10.22 -7.33 -16.55
N PHE A 33 11.30 -7.79 -15.92
CA PHE A 33 11.31 -9.05 -15.18
C PHE A 33 10.31 -9.03 -14.02
N VAL A 34 10.35 -8.03 -13.13
CA VAL A 34 9.42 -7.96 -11.98
C VAL A 34 7.95 -7.76 -12.40
N GLY A 35 7.69 -7.31 -13.63
CA GLY A 35 6.35 -7.24 -14.21
C GLY A 35 5.79 -8.55 -14.78
N THR A 36 6.59 -9.63 -14.79
CA THR A 36 6.14 -10.95 -15.24
C THR A 36 5.28 -11.66 -14.19
N LYS A 37 4.41 -12.59 -14.63
CA LYS A 37 3.63 -13.44 -13.71
C LYS A 37 4.55 -14.24 -12.79
N GLU A 38 5.55 -14.90 -13.37
CA GLU A 38 6.50 -15.75 -12.65
C GLU A 38 7.19 -14.97 -11.53
N ALA A 39 7.74 -13.79 -11.83
CA ALA A 39 8.41 -12.97 -10.81
C ALA A 39 7.43 -12.50 -9.73
N GLN A 40 6.21 -12.10 -10.10
CA GLN A 40 5.22 -11.67 -9.12
C GLN A 40 4.79 -12.83 -8.22
N ILE A 41 4.49 -14.01 -8.74
CA ILE A 41 4.12 -15.19 -7.92
C ILE A 41 5.27 -15.58 -6.98
N ALA A 42 6.50 -15.66 -7.52
CA ALA A 42 7.68 -16.05 -6.77
C ALA A 42 8.00 -15.07 -5.62
N PHE A 43 7.80 -13.77 -5.83
CA PHE A 43 8.07 -12.74 -4.82
C PHE A 43 6.93 -12.60 -3.80
N ASN A 44 5.67 -12.58 -4.26
CA ASN A 44 4.53 -12.24 -3.43
C ASN A 44 4.18 -13.32 -2.41
N ASN A 45 4.30 -14.59 -2.80
CA ASN A 45 4.05 -15.73 -1.91
C ASN A 45 4.81 -15.65 -0.57
N PRO A 46 6.15 -15.51 -0.56
CA PRO A 46 6.91 -15.35 0.69
C PRO A 46 6.78 -13.95 1.30
N LYS A 47 6.50 -12.91 0.51
CA LYS A 47 6.34 -11.53 1.00
C LYS A 47 5.03 -11.32 1.76
N GLY A 48 4.01 -12.15 1.50
CA GLY A 48 2.68 -11.99 2.07
C GLY A 48 1.89 -10.82 1.45
N SER A 49 2.26 -10.39 0.25
CA SER A 49 1.53 -9.41 -0.54
C SER A 49 0.81 -10.08 -1.70
N VAL A 50 -0.21 -9.44 -2.24
CA VAL A 50 -0.90 -9.92 -3.45
C VAL A 50 -0.18 -9.41 -4.70
N PRO A 51 -0.05 -10.24 -5.76
CA PRO A 51 0.36 -9.76 -7.06
C PRO A 51 -0.56 -8.66 -7.60
N LEU A 52 0.00 -7.67 -8.31
CA LEU A 52 -0.76 -6.60 -8.96
C LEU A 52 -1.28 -6.99 -10.35
N ARG A 53 -0.72 -8.04 -10.95
CA ARG A 53 -1.26 -8.60 -12.18
C ARG A 53 -2.59 -9.27 -11.90
N THR A 54 -3.62 -8.86 -12.63
CA THR A 54 -4.99 -9.39 -12.52
C THR A 54 -5.25 -10.67 -13.32
N ASP A 55 -4.21 -11.22 -13.96
CA ASP A 55 -4.27 -12.42 -14.77
C ASP A 55 -3.50 -13.61 -14.16
N ILE A 56 -3.30 -13.60 -12.84
CA ILE A 56 -2.70 -14.71 -12.09
C ILE A 56 -3.79 -15.69 -11.65
N ASP A 57 -3.48 -16.99 -11.75
CA ASP A 57 -4.34 -18.05 -11.23
C ASP A 57 -4.21 -18.09 -9.69
N PRO A 58 -5.30 -17.90 -8.92
CA PRO A 58 -5.24 -17.93 -7.47
C PRO A 58 -4.70 -19.24 -6.89
N SER A 59 -4.78 -20.36 -7.61
CA SER A 59 -4.20 -21.65 -7.18
C SER A 59 -2.67 -21.68 -7.17
N GLU A 60 -2.01 -20.69 -7.78
CA GLU A 60 -0.56 -20.49 -7.71
C GLU A 60 -0.14 -19.69 -6.47
N LEU A 61 -1.10 -19.24 -5.65
CA LEU A 61 -0.89 -18.46 -4.44
C LEU A 61 -1.15 -19.30 -3.19
N THR A 62 -0.57 -18.91 -2.05
CA THR A 62 -0.97 -19.47 -0.75
C THR A 62 -2.44 -19.17 -0.45
N ASP A 63 -3.12 -20.00 0.36
CA ASP A 63 -4.55 -19.85 0.68
C ASP A 63 -4.93 -18.43 1.14
N PHE A 64 -4.11 -17.81 1.98
CA PHE A 64 -4.33 -16.42 2.43
C PHE A 64 -4.21 -15.41 1.28
N LEU A 65 -3.26 -15.64 0.37
CA LEU A 65 -3.05 -14.76 -0.78
C LEU A 65 -4.09 -14.95 -1.87
N ALA A 66 -4.60 -16.17 -2.06
CA ALA A 66 -5.73 -16.41 -2.95
C ALA A 66 -6.98 -15.65 -2.49
N MET A 67 -7.33 -15.77 -1.19
CA MET A 67 -8.43 -15.02 -0.59
C MET A 67 -8.23 -13.50 -0.69
N THR A 68 -7.04 -12.98 -0.38
CA THR A 68 -6.78 -11.53 -0.48
C THR A 68 -6.68 -11.04 -1.93
N TYR A 69 -6.37 -11.91 -2.88
CA TYR A 69 -6.41 -11.60 -4.31
C TYR A 69 -7.86 -11.51 -4.81
N GLU A 70 -8.75 -12.38 -4.35
CA GLU A 70 -10.21 -12.26 -4.59
C GLU A 70 -10.75 -10.95 -3.98
N ASP A 71 -10.40 -10.65 -2.72
CA ASP A 71 -10.77 -9.37 -2.10
C ASP A 71 -10.25 -8.17 -2.91
N LEU A 72 -9.05 -8.27 -3.50
CA LEU A 72 -8.49 -7.23 -4.36
C LEU A 72 -9.26 -7.10 -5.67
N THR A 73 -9.66 -8.19 -6.32
CA THR A 73 -10.31 -8.13 -7.64
C THR A 73 -11.80 -7.80 -7.56
N ASP A 74 -12.44 -8.13 -6.45
CA ASP A 74 -13.88 -8.02 -6.27
C ASP A 74 -14.29 -6.78 -5.46
N SER A 75 -13.32 -5.99 -4.97
CA SER A 75 -13.61 -4.82 -4.16
C SER A 75 -14.31 -3.70 -4.93
N GLU A 76 -15.28 -3.08 -4.25
CA GLU A 76 -16.07 -1.96 -4.73
C GLU A 76 -15.32 -0.61 -4.64
N ALA A 77 -14.31 -0.53 -3.76
CA ALA A 77 -13.57 0.70 -3.50
C ALA A 77 -12.13 0.43 -3.07
N TYR A 78 -11.22 1.27 -3.56
CA TYR A 78 -9.79 1.21 -3.27
C TYR A 78 -9.33 2.55 -2.67
N PRO A 79 -9.53 2.78 -1.36
CA PRO A 79 -9.08 4.00 -0.72
C PRO A 79 -7.55 3.95 -0.58
N PRO A 80 -6.84 5.02 -1.00
CA PRO A 80 -5.40 5.08 -0.78
C PRO A 80 -5.09 5.19 0.72
N THR A 81 -4.00 4.56 1.16
CA THR A 81 -3.63 4.52 2.57
C THR A 81 -2.78 5.73 2.99
N ILE A 82 -3.13 6.36 4.11
CA ILE A 82 -2.29 7.41 4.73
C ILE A 82 -1.07 6.79 5.41
N ALA A 83 -1.26 5.69 6.15
CA ALA A 83 -0.21 5.06 6.97
C ALA A 83 0.99 4.56 6.15
N HIS A 84 0.78 4.23 4.87
CA HIS A 84 1.81 3.80 3.92
C HIS A 84 2.09 4.85 2.82
N GLY A 85 1.64 6.10 3.02
CA GLY A 85 2.06 7.24 2.20
C GLY A 85 1.46 7.29 0.79
N LEU A 86 0.41 6.53 0.50
CA LEU A 86 -0.24 6.56 -0.80
C LEU A 86 -1.22 7.74 -0.93
N ALA A 87 -1.90 8.10 0.16
CA ALA A 87 -2.92 9.16 0.14
C ALA A 87 -2.36 10.58 0.33
N VAL A 88 -1.18 10.72 0.93
CA VAL A 88 -0.63 12.03 1.35
C VAL A 88 0.89 12.07 1.22
N THR A 89 1.46 13.28 1.17
CA THR A 89 2.91 13.48 1.10
C THR A 89 3.64 12.96 2.36
N PRO A 90 4.95 12.68 2.31
CA PRO A 90 5.73 12.31 3.50
C PRO A 90 5.66 13.35 4.63
N LYS A 91 5.60 14.65 4.29
CA LYS A 91 5.44 15.74 5.29
C LYS A 91 4.10 15.60 6.00
N THR A 92 3.01 15.48 5.25
CA THR A 92 1.64 15.33 5.77
C THR A 92 1.48 14.04 6.59
N MET A 93 2.04 12.93 6.11
CA MET A 93 2.06 11.66 6.86
C MET A 93 2.81 11.82 8.19
N GLY A 94 3.92 12.57 8.20
CA GLY A 94 4.65 12.92 9.42
C GLY A 94 3.77 13.69 10.42
N ALA A 95 3.05 14.72 9.95
CA ALA A 95 2.11 15.48 10.78
C ALA A 95 0.98 14.59 11.35
N CYS A 96 0.43 13.66 10.55
CA CYS A 96 -0.56 12.69 11.03
C CYS A 96 0.00 11.80 12.14
N LYS A 97 1.25 11.32 12.00
CA LYS A 97 1.92 10.52 13.02
C LYS A 97 2.13 11.32 14.32
N THR A 98 2.51 12.59 14.22
CA THR A 98 2.61 13.48 15.38
C THR A 98 1.24 13.67 16.04
N ALA A 99 0.17 13.90 15.28
CA ALA A 99 -1.18 14.02 15.81
C ALA A 99 -1.60 12.80 16.65
N PHE A 100 -1.34 11.58 16.15
CA PHE A 100 -1.57 10.34 16.91
C PHE A 100 -0.64 10.23 18.13
N GLY A 101 0.65 10.51 17.97
CA GLY A 101 1.64 10.41 19.04
C GLY A 101 1.32 11.31 20.24
N ASP A 102 1.04 12.59 19.96
CA ASP A 102 0.88 13.61 20.99
C ASP A 102 -0.49 13.53 21.68
N ASN A 103 -1.55 13.18 20.94
CA ASN A 103 -2.93 13.24 21.44
C ASN A 103 -3.52 11.87 21.77
N PHE A 104 -3.36 10.87 20.89
CA PHE A 104 -4.00 9.57 21.05
C PHE A 104 -3.15 8.59 21.87
N MET A 105 -1.90 8.39 21.47
CA MET A 105 -0.94 7.54 22.19
C MET A 105 -0.45 8.21 23.49
N GLY A 106 -0.53 9.54 23.55
CA GLY A 106 -0.31 10.34 24.75
C GLY A 106 -1.49 10.26 25.74
N PRO A 107 -2.13 11.38 26.13
CA PRO A 107 -3.17 11.42 27.16
C PRO A 107 -4.49 10.74 26.77
N PHE A 108 -4.55 10.06 25.62
CA PHE A 108 -5.74 9.41 25.07
C PHE A 108 -6.90 10.39 24.80
N ASN A 109 -6.59 11.54 24.20
CA ASN A 109 -7.56 12.57 23.84
C ASN A 109 -8.00 12.40 22.37
N VAL A 110 -9.19 11.82 22.17
CA VAL A 110 -9.70 11.45 20.85
C VAL A 110 -10.10 12.69 20.04
N GLU A 111 -10.69 13.69 20.69
CA GLU A 111 -11.13 14.94 20.05
C GLU A 111 -9.92 15.73 19.52
N ALA A 112 -8.90 15.92 20.35
CA ALA A 112 -7.67 16.59 19.94
C ALA A 112 -6.94 15.83 18.81
N THR A 113 -7.00 14.49 18.82
CA THR A 113 -6.46 13.68 17.74
C THR A 113 -7.20 13.93 16.43
N ALA A 114 -8.53 13.93 16.45
CA ALA A 114 -9.36 14.14 15.27
C ALA A 114 -9.12 15.54 14.68
N ASP A 115 -9.13 16.58 15.50
CA ASP A 115 -8.87 17.97 15.07
C ASP A 115 -7.48 18.11 14.45
N ALA A 116 -6.46 17.53 15.08
CA ALA A 116 -5.09 17.58 14.58
C ALA A 116 -4.92 16.79 13.26
N LEU A 117 -5.62 15.67 13.07
CA LEU A 117 -5.61 14.94 11.81
C LEU A 117 -6.27 15.73 10.68
N VAL A 118 -7.43 16.35 10.92
CA VAL A 118 -8.11 17.22 9.93
C VAL A 118 -7.20 18.38 9.55
N ALA A 119 -6.58 19.03 10.53
CA ALA A 119 -5.63 20.12 10.27
C ALA A 119 -4.44 19.65 9.41
N ALA A 120 -3.87 18.47 9.70
CA ALA A 120 -2.73 17.94 8.98
C ALA A 120 -3.02 17.69 7.48
N VAL A 121 -4.22 17.22 7.14
CA VAL A 121 -4.59 16.84 5.76
C VAL A 121 -5.28 17.97 4.97
N SER A 122 -5.52 19.12 5.58
CA SER A 122 -6.18 20.28 4.94
C SER A 122 -5.20 21.37 4.47
N GLU A 123 -3.88 21.17 4.65
CA GLU A 123 -2.82 22.00 4.06
C GLU A 123 -2.59 21.69 2.57
#